data_AF-A0A518AUS1-F1
#
_entry.id   AF-A0A518AUS1-F1
#
_cell.length_a   1.000
_cell.length_b   1.000
_cell.length_c   1.000
_cell.angle_alpha   90.00
_cell.angle_beta   90.00
_cell.angle_gamma   90.00
#
_symmetry.space_group_name_H-M   'P 1'
#
loop_
_entity.id
_entity.type
_entity.pdbx_description
1 polymer ?
#
loop_
_entity_poly.entity_id
_entity_poly.type
_entity_poly.pdbx_seq_one_letter_code
_entity_poly.pdbx_strand_id
1 'polypeptide(L)' 'MPEPELAALRQAIAESRLVNRAGDLVTREPAAALVCRTASLAYLVLDGIPVLVPDEAIALTQLGSPSTEEHDAAETAD' A
#
# COMPACT_ATOMS: atom_id res chain seq x y z
N MET A 1 7.56 1.66 -2.31
CA MET A 1 7.05 0.71 -1.31
C MET A 1 7.54 -0.67 -1.72
N PRO A 2 7.99 -1.53 -0.79
CA PRO A 2 8.36 -2.93 -1.09
C PRO A 2 7.18 -3.75 -1.63
N GLU A 3 7.44 -4.83 -2.38
CA GLU A 3 6.39 -5.61 -3.06
C GLU A 3 5.33 -6.20 -2.11
N PRO A 4 5.64 -6.78 -0.94
CA PRO A 4 4.61 -7.32 -0.06
C PRO A 4 3.64 -6.25 0.45
N GLU A 5 4.16 -5.08 0.82
CA GLU A 5 3.33 -3.93 1.25
C GLU A 5 2.49 -3.40 0.06
N LEU A 6 3.06 -3.40 -1.14
CA LEU A 6 2.38 -2.97 -2.37
C LEU A 6 1.27 -3.93 -2.78
N ALA A 7 1.47 -5.24 -2.60
CA ALA A 7 0.45 -6.26 -2.84
C ALA A 7 -0.73 -6.10 -1.86
N ALA A 8 -0.45 -5.86 -0.57
CA ALA A 8 -1.50 -5.57 0.42
C ALA A 8 -2.27 -4.29 0.07
N LEU A 9 -1.58 -3.25 -0.41
CA LEU A 9 -2.20 -2.02 -0.92
C LEU A 9 -3.16 -2.31 -2.08
N ARG A 10 -2.72 -3.04 -3.10
CA ARG A 10 -3.55 -3.41 -4.27
C ARG A 10 -4.76 -4.24 -3.85
N GLN A 11 -4.56 -5.21 -2.95
CA GLN A 11 -5.64 -6.04 -2.42
C GLN A 11 -6.71 -5.19 -1.71
N ALA A 12 -6.30 -4.26 -0.85
CA ALA A 12 -7.23 -3.38 -0.14
C ALA A 12 -7.97 -2.39 -1.08
N ILE A 13 -7.33 -1.97 -2.18
CA ILE A 13 -7.98 -1.21 -3.27
C ILE A 13 -9.03 -2.06 -3.96
N ALA A 14 -8.70 -3.30 -4.35
CA ALA A 14 -9.63 -4.22 -5.00
C ALA A 14 -10.85 -4.54 -4.13
N GLU A 15 -10.66 -4.61 -2.81
CA GLU A 15 -11.73 -4.80 -1.82
C GLU A 15 -12.52 -3.52 -1.48
N SER A 16 -12.20 -2.38 -2.12
CA SER A 16 -12.84 -1.08 -1.87
C SER A 16 -12.77 -0.64 -0.40
N ARG A 17 -11.65 -0.92 0.28
CA ARG A 17 -11.46 -0.59 1.71
C ARG A 17 -10.67 0.69 1.96
N LEU A 18 -10.04 1.26 0.94
CA LEU A 18 -9.16 2.42 1.09
C LEU A 18 -9.84 3.71 0.67
N VAL A 19 -9.69 4.72 1.50
CA VAL A 19 -10.07 6.11 1.19
C VAL A 19 -8.87 7.01 1.32
N ASN A 20 -8.77 7.98 0.41
CA ASN A 20 -7.78 9.05 0.51
C ASN A 20 -8.15 10.03 1.64
N ARG A 21 -7.34 11.07 1.84
CA ARG A 21 -7.59 12.07 2.90
C ARG A 21 -8.78 12.98 2.61
N ALA A 22 -9.20 13.12 1.36
CA ALA A 22 -10.46 13.78 1.01
C ALA A 22 -11.69 12.92 1.34
N GLY A 23 -11.51 11.63 1.64
CA GLY A 23 -12.58 10.68 1.89
C GLY A 23 -13.09 9.98 0.63
N ASP A 24 -12.44 10.18 -0.51
CA ASP A 24 -12.78 9.50 -1.75
C ASP A 24 -12.24 8.07 -1.76
N LEU A 25 -13.02 7.15 -2.32
CA LEU A 25 -12.62 5.76 -2.49
C LEU A 25 -11.46 5.67 -3.49
N VAL A 26 -10.38 5.01 -3.06
CA VAL A 26 -9.25 4.71 -3.94
C VAL A 26 -9.59 3.50 -4.79
N THR A 27 -9.66 3.70 -6.11
CA THR A 27 -10.06 2.66 -7.07
C THR A 27 -8.98 2.33 -8.09
N ARG A 28 -7.96 3.18 -8.22
CA ARG A 28 -6.87 2.98 -9.19
C ARG A 28 -5.79 2.11 -8.59
N GLU A 29 -5.53 0.97 -9.23
CA GLU A 29 -4.46 0.06 -8.84
C GLU A 29 -3.08 0.62 -9.24
N PRO A 30 -2.16 0.85 -8.29
CA PRO A 30 -0.86 1.45 -8.57
C PRO A 30 0.20 0.42 -8.97
N ALA A 31 1.07 0.80 -9.91
CA ALA A 31 2.29 0.05 -10.20
C ALA A 31 3.36 0.23 -9.11
N ALA A 32 3.34 1.36 -8.40
CA ALA A 32 4.22 1.68 -7.29
C ALA A 32 3.57 2.69 -6.34
N ALA A 33 4.08 2.78 -5.12
CA ALA A 33 3.68 3.82 -4.16
C ALA A 33 4.90 4.37 -3.42
N LEU A 34 4.90 5.67 -3.15
CA LEU A 34 5.84 6.31 -2.25
C LEU A 34 5.33 6.24 -0.81
N VAL A 35 6.23 6.05 0.14
CA VAL A 35 5.90 5.94 1.57
C VAL A 35 6.54 7.07 2.34
N CYS A 36 5.73 7.84 3.06
CA CYS A 36 6.19 8.79 4.05
C CYS A 36 6.10 8.12 5.43
N ARG A 37 7.22 7.54 5.89
CA ARG A 37 7.24 6.79 7.17
C ARG A 37 6.95 7.66 8.38
N THR A 38 7.40 8.92 8.40
CA THR A 38 7.17 9.85 9.52
C THR A 38 5.69 10.20 9.71
N ALA A 39 4.95 10.32 8.60
CA ALA A 39 3.53 10.66 8.64
C ALA A 39 2.61 9.43 8.53
N SER A 40 3.17 8.22 8.38
CA SER A 40 2.43 6.99 8.10
C SER A 40 1.48 7.10 6.90
N LEU A 41 1.96 7.72 5.81
CA LEU A 41 1.19 7.93 4.58
C LEU A 41 1.80 7.19 3.39
N ALA A 42 0.95 6.79 2.46
CA ALA A 42 1.32 6.36 1.12
C ALA A 42 0.79 7.34 0.06
N TYR A 43 1.57 7.54 -0.99
CA TYR A 43 1.18 8.29 -2.19
C TYR A 43 1.31 7.38 -3.41
N LEU A 44 0.27 7.31 -4.23
CA LEU A 44 0.28 6.43 -5.40
C LEU A 44 1.18 6.98 -6.51
N VAL A 45 1.82 6.07 -7.25
CA VAL A 45 2.45 6.37 -8.53
C VAL A 45 1.53 5.83 -9.61
N LEU A 46 0.88 6.74 -10.33
CA LEU A 46 -0.10 6.42 -11.38
C LEU A 46 0.52 6.81 -12.72
N ASP A 47 0.56 5.86 -13.66
CA ASP A 47 1.13 6.07 -14.99
C ASP A 47 2.60 6.59 -14.94
N GLY A 48 3.36 6.16 -13.92
CA GLY A 48 4.73 6.61 -13.67
C GLY A 48 4.85 7.97 -12.98
N ILE A 49 3.73 8.62 -12.63
CA ILE A 49 3.68 9.94 -12.03
C ILE A 49 3.33 9.82 -10.53
N PRO A 50 4.22 10.26 -9.62
CA PRO A 50 3.88 10.34 -8.21
C PRO A 50 2.81 11.41 -7.96
N VAL A 51 1.68 10.99 -7.39
CA VAL A 51 0.61 11.89 -6.99
C VAL A 51 0.87 12.37 -5.56
N LEU A 52 1.62 13.46 -5.41
CA LEU A 52 2.02 14.04 -4.11
C LEU A 52 1.04 15.13 -3.62
N VAL A 53 -0.25 14.96 -3.91
CA VAL A 53 -1.30 15.88 -3.42
C VAL A 53 -1.68 15.45 -2.00
N PRO A 54 -1.71 16.35 -1.01
CA PRO A 54 -2.02 15.99 0.38
C PRO A 54 -3.36 15.23 0.52
N ASP A 55 -4.36 15.62 -0.25
CA ASP A 55 -5.69 15.01 -0.21
C ASP A 55 -5.72 13.58 -0.81
N GLU A 56 -4.77 13.27 -1.70
CA GLU A 56 -4.62 11.95 -2.32
C GLU A 56 -3.81 10.96 -1.46
N ALA A 57 -3.30 11.41 -0.32
CA ALA A 57 -2.56 10.54 0.58
C ALA A 57 -3.46 9.44 1.16
N ILE A 58 -2.92 8.24 1.34
CA ILE A 58 -3.59 7.11 1.97
C ILE A 58 -2.93 6.85 3.33
N ALA A 59 -3.71 6.71 4.39
CA ALA A 59 -3.17 6.37 5.70
C ALA A 59 -2.79 4.89 5.76
N LEU A 60 -1.53 4.58 6.09
CA LEU A 60 -1.05 3.19 6.16
C LEU A 60 -1.78 2.35 7.20
N THR A 61 -2.39 2.97 8.20
CA THR A 61 -3.22 2.29 9.21
C THR A 61 -4.44 1.58 8.61
N GLN A 62 -4.88 1.97 7.42
CA GLN A 62 -6.00 1.32 6.71
C GLN A 62 -5.62 -0.06 6.15
N LEU A 63 -4.34 -0.30 5.89
CA LEU A 63 -3.86 -1.55 5.29
C LEU A 63 -3.84 -2.73 6.26
N GLY A 64 -4.10 -2.47 7.55
CA GLY A 64 -3.80 -3.43 8.62
C GLY A 64 -2.30 -3.61 8.78
N SER A 65 -1.86 -4.13 9.93
CA SER A 65 -0.48 -4.60 10.02
C SER A 65 -0.29 -5.67 8.94
N PRO A 66 0.76 -5.62 8.09
CA PRO A 66 1.12 -6.79 7.33
C PRO A 66 1.35 -7.88 8.38
N SER A 67 0.59 -8.97 8.33
CA SER A 67 0.97 -10.18 9.03
C SER A 67 2.41 -10.45 8.61
N THR A 68 3.36 -10.28 9.53
CA THR A 68 4.70 -10.84 9.37
C THR A 68 4.50 -12.35 9.40
N GLU A 69 4.10 -12.94 8.27
CA GLU A 69 4.36 -14.35 8.05
C GLU A 69 5.84 -14.42 7.76
N GLU A 70 6.57 -14.80 8.82
CA GLU A 70 7.94 -15.31 8.76
C GLU A 70 8.08 -16.15 7.50
N HIS A 71 8.97 -15.71 6.61
CA HIS A 71 9.51 -16.58 5.58
C HIS A 71 10.46 -17.57 6.27
N ASP A 72 9.91 -18.49 7.06
CA ASP A 72 10.60 -19.70 7.47
C ASP A 72 10.67 -20.57 6.22
N ALA A 73 11.73 -20.34 5.44
CA ALA A 73 12.07 -21.21 4.34
C ALA A 73 12.30 -22.59 4.94
N ALA A 74 11.33 -23.48 4.71
CA ALA A 74 11.44 -24.89 5.00
C ALA A 74 12.75 -25.42 4.40
N GLU A 75 13.73 -25.64 5.27
CA GLU A 75 14.89 -26.48 5.03
C GLU A 75 14.34 -27.87 4.64
N THR A 76 14.27 -28.09 3.33
CA THR A 76 13.89 -29.38 2.78
C THR A 76 15.15 -30.22 2.82
N ALA A 77 15.06 -31.32 3.56
CA ALA A 77 16.08 -32.34 3.72
C ALA A 77 16.65 -32.83 2.37
N ASP A 78 17.97 -33.00 2.33
CA ASP A 78 18.66 -34.20 1.83
C ASP A 78 20.03 -34.34 2.52
#